data_AF-A0AA96MC74-F1
#
_entry.id   AF-A0AA96MC74-F1
#
_cell.length_a   1.000
_cell.length_b   1.000
_cell.length_c   1.000
_cell.angle_alpha   90.00
_cell.angle_beta   90.00
_cell.angle_gamma   90.00
#
_symmetry.space_group_name_H-M   'P 1'
#
loop_
_entity.id
_entity.type
_entity.pdbx_description
1 polymer ?
#
loop_
_entity_poly.entity_id
_entity_poly.type
_entity_poly.pdbx_seq_one_letter_code
_entity_poly.pdbx_strand_id
1 'polypeptide(L)'
;MELTGISIRSGIPHSSTEQAVMSMYDKAERLQDEIWEVEDQLYPMEKALRSLDPDQLMLIEVKYFCREEELDDYLMNEFNWYRAKYYQVKKTALILLAQSLRII
;
A
#
# COMPACT_ATOMS: atom_id res chain seq x y z
N MET A 1 40.91 -56.28 -10.54
CA MET A 1 40.05 -55.93 -9.37
C MET A 1 40.72 -54.71 -8.74
N GLU A 2 40.15 -53.51 -8.67
CA GLU A 2 38.76 -53.05 -8.78
C GLU A 2 38.67 -51.60 -9.33
N LEU A 3 37.62 -51.39 -10.13
CA LEU A 3 36.72 -50.23 -10.24
C LEU A 3 37.26 -48.79 -10.08
N THR A 4 37.42 -48.13 -11.23
CA THR A 4 37.38 -46.67 -11.39
C THR A 4 36.00 -46.13 -11.01
N GLY A 5 35.94 -45.29 -9.97
CA GLY A 5 34.72 -44.59 -9.56
C GLY A 5 34.30 -43.53 -10.58
N ILE A 6 33.24 -43.81 -11.34
CA ILE A 6 32.55 -42.82 -12.18
C ILE A 6 31.61 -42.03 -11.26
N SER A 7 31.94 -40.75 -11.05
CA SER A 7 31.10 -39.78 -10.39
C SER A 7 29.84 -39.53 -11.23
N ILE A 8 28.72 -40.11 -10.83
CA ILE A 8 27.41 -39.85 -11.43
C ILE A 8 26.93 -38.49 -10.90
N ARG A 9 27.26 -37.42 -11.63
CA ARG A 9 26.52 -36.15 -11.52
C ARG A 9 25.26 -36.28 -12.39
N SER A 10 24.19 -36.83 -11.83
CA SER A 10 22.85 -36.79 -12.44
C SER A 10 22.25 -35.40 -12.23
N GLY A 11 22.66 -34.42 -13.04
CA GLY A 11 21.92 -33.17 -13.23
C GLY A 11 21.09 -33.31 -14.50
N ILE A 12 19.78 -33.49 -14.36
CA ILE A 12 18.87 -33.48 -15.52
C ILE A 12 18.90 -32.05 -16.08
N PRO A 13 19.36 -31.82 -17.33
CA PRO A 13 19.34 -30.49 -17.90
C PRO A 13 17.90 -30.16 -18.27
N HIS A 14 17.28 -29.25 -17.53
CA HIS A 14 16.01 -28.65 -17.93
C HIS A 14 16.19 -27.94 -19.28
N SER A 15 15.20 -28.09 -20.17
CA SER A 15 15.20 -27.38 -21.44
C SER A 15 15.25 -25.88 -21.19
N SER A 16 15.99 -25.11 -22.02
CA SER A 16 15.99 -23.64 -21.93
C SER A 16 14.58 -23.05 -21.99
N THR A 17 13.65 -23.75 -22.65
CA THR A 17 12.23 -23.42 -22.69
C THR A 17 11.53 -23.71 -21.36
N GLU A 18 11.79 -24.85 -20.73
CA GLU A 18 11.24 -25.18 -19.40
C GLU A 18 11.74 -24.19 -18.34
N GLN A 19 13.02 -23.81 -18.42
CA GLN A 19 13.65 -22.89 -17.47
C GLN A 19 13.13 -21.45 -17.65
N ALA A 20 12.88 -21.02 -18.89
CA ALA A 20 12.24 -19.74 -19.17
C ALA A 20 10.80 -19.72 -18.65
N VAL A 21 10.03 -20.80 -18.89
CA VAL A 21 8.65 -20.93 -18.41
C VAL A 21 8.59 -20.92 -16.88
N MET A 22 9.45 -21.69 -16.20
CA MET A 22 9.58 -21.64 -14.73
C MET A 22 9.88 -20.22 -14.24
N SER A 23 10.84 -19.52 -14.86
CA SER A 23 11.18 -18.16 -14.44
C SER A 23 10.03 -17.17 -14.57
N MET A 24 9.13 -17.37 -15.54
CA MET A 24 7.93 -16.55 -15.72
C MET A 24 6.88 -16.83 -14.64
N TYR A 25 6.69 -18.11 -14.28
CA TYR A 25 5.82 -18.49 -13.17
C TYR A 25 6.35 -17.96 -11.83
N ASP A 26 7.64 -18.12 -11.55
CA ASP A 26 8.29 -17.58 -10.34
C ASP A 26 8.18 -16.06 -10.26
N LYS A 27 8.18 -15.37 -11.40
CA LYS A 27 7.98 -13.92 -11.46
C LYS A 27 6.53 -13.55 -11.18
N ALA A 28 5.57 -14.29 -11.74
CA ALA A 28 4.15 -14.05 -11.52
C ALA A 28 3.76 -14.29 -10.06
N GLU A 29 4.27 -15.35 -9.45
CA GLU A 29 4.08 -15.67 -8.03
C GLU A 29 4.61 -14.54 -7.13
N ARG A 30 5.84 -14.08 -7.36
CA ARG A 30 6.41 -12.93 -6.63
C ARG A 30 5.58 -11.65 -6.75
N LEU A 31 5.12 -11.33 -7.95
CA LEU A 31 4.27 -10.15 -8.16
C LEU A 31 2.91 -10.31 -7.46
N GLN A 32 2.38 -11.52 -7.39
CA GLN A 32 1.13 -11.80 -6.69
C GLN A 32 1.29 -11.63 -5.17
N ASP A 33 2.40 -12.10 -4.61
CA ASP A 33 2.75 -11.91 -3.20
C ASP A 33 2.92 -10.42 -2.86
N GLU A 34 3.62 -9.66 -3.72
CA GLU A 34 3.77 -8.21 -3.57
C GLU A 34 2.41 -7.49 -3.59
N ILE A 35 1.50 -7.89 -4.48
CA ILE A 35 0.14 -7.33 -4.53
C ILE A 35 -0.60 -7.61 -3.22
N TRP A 36 -0.56 -8.85 -2.73
CA TRP A 36 -1.24 -9.22 -1.49
C TRP A 36 -0.68 -8.50 -0.27
N GLU A 37 0.64 -8.32 -0.19
CA GLU A 37 1.26 -7.56 0.90
C GLU A 37 0.81 -6.10 0.88
N VAL A 38 0.74 -5.48 -0.30
CA VAL A 38 0.23 -4.11 -0.45
C VAL A 38 -1.26 -4.01 -0.10
N GLU A 39 -2.08 -4.96 -0.54
CA GLU A 39 -3.51 -5.01 -0.21
C GLU A 39 -3.75 -5.13 1.30
N ASP A 40 -2.98 -5.99 1.99
CA ASP A 40 -3.07 -6.17 3.44
C ASP A 40 -2.66 -4.87 4.17
N GLN A 41 -1.65 -4.16 3.68
CA GLN A 41 -1.23 -2.87 4.22
C GLN A 41 -2.22 -1.72 3.97
N LEU A 42 -3.04 -1.80 2.91
CA LEU A 42 -4.07 -0.81 2.61
C LEU A 42 -5.30 -0.96 3.51
N TYR A 43 -5.58 -2.17 3.98
CA TYR A 43 -6.79 -2.48 4.75
C TYR A 43 -6.96 -1.64 6.04
N PRO A 44 -5.90 -1.40 6.86
CA PRO A 44 -5.98 -0.50 8.02
C PRO A 44 -6.34 0.94 7.65
N MET A 45 -5.76 1.47 6.58
CA MET A 45 -6.02 2.84 6.12
C MET A 45 -7.44 2.98 5.59
N GLU A 46 -7.89 2.05 4.75
CA GLU A 46 -9.26 2.07 4.23
C GLU A 46 -10.29 2.01 5.37
N LYS A 47 -10.05 1.15 6.36
CA LYS A 47 -10.88 1.07 7.56
C LYS A 47 -10.86 2.37 8.37
N ALA A 48 -9.70 3.01 8.49
CA ALA A 48 -9.57 4.29 9.20
C ALA A 48 -10.34 5.42 8.49
N LEU A 49 -10.23 5.52 7.16
CA LEU A 49 -10.96 6.51 6.36
C LEU A 49 -12.47 6.32 6.45
N ARG A 50 -12.97 5.07 6.50
CA ARG A 50 -14.40 4.77 6.70
C ARG A 50 -14.95 5.22 8.05
N SER A 51 -14.10 5.55 9.03
CA SER A 51 -14.52 6.06 10.34
C SER A 51 -14.75 7.57 10.36
N LEU A 52 -14.29 8.28 9.33
CA LEU A 52 -14.44 9.72 9.20
C LEU A 52 -15.85 10.09 8.76
N ASP A 53 -16.35 11.20 9.29
CA ASP A 53 -17.58 11.81 8.77
C ASP A 53 -17.34 12.45 7.38
N PRO A 54 -18.40 12.80 6.61
CA PRO A 54 -18.23 13.32 5.25
C PRO A 54 -17.37 14.59 5.16
N ASP A 55 -17.51 15.51 6.11
CA ASP A 55 -16.73 16.77 6.14
C ASP A 55 -15.24 16.46 6.41
N GLN A 56 -14.99 15.53 7.35
CA GLN A 56 -13.64 15.06 7.67
C GLN A 56 -12.99 14.35 6.48
N LEU A 57 -13.69 13.40 5.86
CA LEU A 57 -13.17 12.64 4.71
C LEU A 57 -12.84 13.58 3.56
N MET A 58 -13.77 14.47 3.18
CA MET A 58 -13.56 15.46 2.13
C MET A 58 -12.32 16.32 2.40
N LEU A 59 -12.16 16.82 3.63
CA LEU A 59 -10.99 17.61 3.99
C LEU A 59 -9.69 16.79 3.87
N ILE A 60 -9.67 15.55 4.38
CA ILE A 60 -8.48 14.69 4.35
C ILE A 60 -8.07 14.38 2.90
N GLU A 61 -9.03 14.01 2.05
CA GLU A 61 -8.78 13.69 0.64
C GLU A 61 -8.19 14.88 -0.10
N VAL A 62 -8.83 16.05 -0.03
CA VAL A 62 -8.35 17.23 -0.76
C VAL A 62 -7.01 17.72 -0.20
N LYS A 63 -6.82 17.67 1.12
CA LYS A 63 -5.59 18.20 1.76
C LYS A 63 -4.39 17.28 1.58
N TYR A 64 -4.57 15.96 1.61
CA TYR A 64 -3.46 15.02 1.72
C TYR A 64 -3.36 14.02 0.56
N PHE A 65 -4.40 13.84 -0.27
CA PHE A 65 -4.35 12.93 -1.44
C PHE A 65 -3.97 13.68 -2.72
N CYS A 66 -3.04 14.61 -2.59
CA CYS A 66 -2.54 15.45 -3.67
C CYS A 66 -1.00 15.45 -3.66
N ARG A 67 -0.40 15.77 -4.82
CA ARG A 67 1.06 15.85 -4.95
C ARG A 67 1.61 17.17 -4.39
N GLU A 68 0.85 18.23 -4.54
CA GLU A 68 1.14 19.57 -4.03
C GLU A 68 0.00 19.97 -3.11
N GLU A 69 0.31 20.24 -1.84
CA GLU A 69 -0.71 20.58 -0.85
C GLU A 69 -1.21 22.01 -1.04
N GLU A 70 -2.53 22.15 -1.13
CA GLU A 70 -3.18 23.46 -1.14
C GLU A 70 -3.04 24.19 0.21
N LEU A 71 -3.02 25.51 0.16
CA LEU A 71 -2.99 26.34 1.37
C LEU A 71 -4.28 26.19 2.17
N ASP A 72 -4.17 26.17 3.50
CA ASP A 72 -5.34 26.03 4.39
C ASP A 72 -6.37 27.16 4.13
N ASP A 73 -5.91 28.38 3.82
CA ASP A 73 -6.80 29.51 3.48
C ASP A 73 -7.57 29.31 2.18
N TYR A 74 -6.96 28.65 1.19
CA TYR A 74 -7.64 28.30 -0.07
C TYR A 74 -8.76 27.30 0.20
N LEU A 75 -8.45 26.22 0.93
CA LEU A 75 -9.41 25.17 1.27
C LEU A 75 -10.57 25.70 2.14
N MET A 76 -10.29 26.61 3.08
CA MET A 76 -11.34 27.27 3.87
C MET A 76 -12.32 28.04 2.98
N ASN A 77 -11.82 28.73 1.96
CA ASN A 77 -12.66 29.45 1.01
C ASN A 77 -13.44 28.49 0.10
N GLU A 78 -12.79 27.43 -0.39
CA GLU A 78 -13.40 26.42 -1.25
C GLU A 78 -14.58 25.71 -0.56
N PHE A 79 -14.39 25.31 0.71
CA PHE A 79 -15.45 24.65 1.49
C PHE A 79 -16.47 25.62 2.10
N ASN A 80 -16.25 26.93 1.96
CA ASN A 80 -17.02 27.98 2.64
C ASN A 80 -17.07 27.76 4.17
N TRP A 81 -15.91 27.45 4.77
CA TRP A 81 -15.78 27.19 6.20
C TRP A 81 -15.05 28.32 6.91
N TYR A 82 -15.58 28.74 8.06
CA TYR A 82 -14.84 29.60 8.96
C TYR A 82 -13.66 28.86 9.60
N ARG A 83 -12.62 29.63 9.94
CA ARG A 83 -11.39 29.14 10.57
C ARG A 83 -11.62 28.13 11.70
N ALA A 84 -12.54 28.44 12.62
CA ALA A 84 -12.84 27.56 13.75
C ALA A 84 -13.33 26.17 13.30
N LYS A 85 -14.27 26.12 12.34
CA LYS A 85 -14.79 24.86 11.79
C LYS A 85 -13.66 24.07 11.12
N TYR A 86 -12.88 24.71 10.26
CA TYR A 86 -11.79 24.05 9.53
C TYR A 86 -10.80 23.35 10.46
N TYR A 87 -10.26 24.09 11.44
CA TYR A 87 -9.28 23.50 12.36
C TYR A 87 -9.89 22.46 13.30
N GLN A 88 -11.19 22.59 13.66
CA GLN A 88 -11.88 21.57 14.43
C GLN A 88 -12.04 20.27 13.65
N VAL A 89 -12.51 20.34 12.40
CA VAL A 89 -12.66 19.18 11.51
C VAL A 89 -11.29 18.54 11.25
N LYS A 90 -10.28 19.34 10.86
CA LYS A 90 -8.90 18.88 10.63
C LYS A 90 -8.34 18.13 11.82
N LYS A 91 -8.42 18.74 13.02
CA LYS A 91 -7.92 18.14 14.26
C LYS A 91 -8.63 16.83 14.58
N THR A 92 -9.96 16.81 14.48
CA THR A 92 -10.76 15.64 14.83
C THR A 92 -10.46 14.48 13.88
N ALA A 93 -10.41 14.73 12.57
CA ALA A 93 -10.07 13.72 11.58
C ALA A 93 -8.68 13.11 11.81
N LEU A 94 -7.67 13.95 12.03
CA LEU A 94 -6.29 13.47 12.27
C LEU A 94 -6.17 12.63 13.54
N ILE A 95 -6.88 12.99 14.61
CA ILE A 95 -6.90 12.19 15.85
C ILE A 95 -7.56 10.83 15.59
N LEU A 96 -8.69 10.79 14.90
CA LEU A 96 -9.40 9.54 14.58
C LEU A 96 -8.55 8.61 13.72
N LEU A 97 -7.86 9.16 12.70
CA LEU A 97 -6.94 8.40 11.88
C LEU A 97 -5.76 7.87 12.70
N ALA A 98 -5.14 8.72 13.52
CA ALA A 98 -4.00 8.32 14.34
C ALA A 98 -4.36 7.20 15.34
N GLN A 99 -5.54 7.27 15.96
CA GLN A 99 -6.06 6.21 16.84
C GLN A 99 -6.37 4.93 16.07
N SER A 100 -7.03 5.03 14.91
CA SER A 100 -7.41 3.87 14.09
C SER A 100 -6.19 3.11 13.57
N LEU A 101 -5.13 3.84 13.23
CA LEU A 101 -3.86 3.31 12.76
C LEU A 101 -2.88 2.98 13.90
N ARG A 102 -3.28 3.15 15.17
CA ARG A 102 -2.45 2.90 16.37
C ARG A 102 -1.11 3.62 16.37
N ILE A 103 -1.10 4.84 15.84
CA ILE A 103 0.06 5.74 15.88
C ILE A 103 0.18 6.39 17.27
N ILE A 104 -0.97 6.62 17.93
CA ILE A 104 -1.11 7.17 19.29
C ILE A 104 -2.10 6.37 20.13
#